data_AF-A0A3M2EVT0-F1
#
_entry.id   AF-A0A3M2EVT0-F1
#
_cell.length_a   1.000
_cell.length_b   1.000
_cell.length_c   1.000
_cell.angle_alpha   90.00
_cell.angle_beta   90.00
_cell.angle_gamma   90.00
#
_symmetry.space_group_name_H-M   'P 1'
#
loop_
_entity.id
_entity.type
_entity.pdbx_description
1 polymer ?
#
loop_
_entity_poly.entity_id
_entity_poly.type
_entity_poly.pdbx_seq_one_letter_code
_entity_poly.pdbx_strand_id
1 'polypeptide(L)'
;LVPVTTFPPEEAEQVFESSGTGRAVPSRHYVRRLRVYERAVRTHFEQVFGTGPFTLVAHLPHYADRGRRSSLLYMVDLLIRHYGDAASGFFLEDRSVLDRALAHSRRTGTPMLLFGAAFGLLDLLDEAPVALPPDARVIETGGMKTYRREIGRAALHARLAEGFGLPETQIWSEYGMCELMSQAYTRGDAVFRPPPWMRFRIVDPDDPARALPAGEPGALALFDLANLYSAAALLTEDRAVQRGDGFEVLGRLSHAALRGCNFLVESEGGG
;
A
#
# COMPACT_ATOMS: atom_id res chain seq x y z
N LEU A 1 -10.08 11.58 18.59
CA LEU A 1 -10.62 10.44 17.80
C LEU A 1 -10.92 9.30 18.76
N VAL A 2 -12.12 8.72 18.67
CA VAL A 2 -12.51 7.56 19.48
C VAL A 2 -11.82 6.31 18.93
N PRO A 3 -11.13 5.50 19.76
CA PRO A 3 -10.57 4.22 19.32
C PRO A 3 -11.66 3.29 18.78
N VAL A 4 -11.42 2.67 17.62
CA VAL A 4 -12.33 1.70 17.00
C VAL A 4 -11.82 0.29 17.32
N THR A 5 -12.23 -0.22 18.48
CA THR A 5 -11.75 -1.51 19.03
C THR A 5 -12.87 -2.27 19.74
N THR A 6 -12.75 -3.60 19.81
CA THR A 6 -13.61 -4.48 20.65
C THR A 6 -12.96 -4.85 21.99
N PHE A 7 -11.90 -4.11 22.37
CA PHE A 7 -11.08 -4.31 23.56
C PHE A 7 -10.61 -2.94 24.09
N PRO A 8 -10.18 -2.84 25.37
CA PRO A 8 -9.65 -1.59 25.91
C PRO A 8 -8.39 -1.12 25.15
N PRO A 9 -8.32 0.11 24.62
CA PRO A 9 -7.21 0.56 23.77
C PRO A 9 -5.82 0.47 24.40
N GLU A 10 -5.71 0.61 25.72
CA GLU A 10 -4.50 0.45 26.53
C GLU A 10 -3.93 -0.98 26.51
N GLU A 11 -4.77 -1.94 26.12
CA GLU A 11 -4.41 -3.35 25.98
C GLU A 11 -3.87 -3.69 24.57
N ALA A 12 -3.69 -2.70 23.70
CA ALA A 12 -3.08 -2.90 22.37
C ALA A 12 -1.59 -3.28 22.49
N GLU A 13 -1.18 -4.32 21.77
CA GLU A 13 0.23 -4.71 21.65
C GLU A 13 1.01 -3.75 20.74
N GLN A 14 0.33 -3.12 19.78
CA GLN A 14 0.90 -2.12 18.87
C GLN A 14 -0.18 -1.11 18.46
N VAL A 15 0.22 0.15 18.28
CA VAL A 15 -0.64 1.19 17.69
C VAL A 15 0.04 1.71 16.43
N PHE A 16 -0.60 1.54 15.28
CA PHE A 16 -0.16 2.13 14.03
C PHE A 16 -0.82 3.50 13.82
N GLU A 17 -0.08 4.42 13.21
CA GLU A 17 -0.53 5.78 12.92
C GLU A 17 -0.34 6.08 11.43
N SER A 18 -1.36 6.65 10.79
CA SER A 18 -1.25 7.09 9.39
C SER A 18 -0.37 8.32 9.24
N SER A 19 0.05 8.60 7.99
CA SER A 19 0.96 9.71 7.70
C SER A 19 0.36 11.11 7.95
N GLY A 20 -0.95 11.23 8.15
CA GLY A 20 -1.63 12.51 8.35
C GLY A 20 -1.69 13.32 7.06
N THR A 21 -2.87 13.41 6.45
CA THR A 21 -3.08 14.16 5.21
C THR A 21 -3.55 15.59 5.54
N GLY A 22 -2.65 16.48 5.98
CA GLY A 22 -2.92 17.92 6.13
C GLY A 22 -4.09 18.36 7.07
N ARG A 23 -4.88 17.43 7.62
CA ARG A 23 -5.91 17.64 8.65
C ARG A 23 -5.35 17.16 9.99
N ALA A 24 -5.70 17.90 11.04
CA ALA A 24 -4.94 18.06 12.28
C ALA A 24 -4.77 16.82 13.20
N VAL A 25 -5.19 15.60 12.84
CA VAL A 25 -4.95 14.40 13.65
C VAL A 25 -4.79 13.15 12.76
N PRO A 26 -3.66 12.39 12.86
CA PRO A 26 -3.49 11.13 12.13
C PRO A 26 -4.48 10.06 12.63
N SER A 27 -4.92 9.18 11.73
CA SER A 27 -5.70 8.00 12.11
C SER A 27 -4.84 7.01 12.90
N ARG A 28 -5.47 6.25 13.78
CA ARG A 28 -4.80 5.27 14.65
C ARG A 28 -5.48 3.91 14.54
N HIS A 29 -4.69 2.86 14.36
CA HIS A 29 -5.15 1.48 14.41
C HIS A 29 -4.54 0.75 15.60
N TYR A 30 -5.38 0.33 16.53
CA TYR A 30 -4.99 -0.36 17.75
C TYR A 30 -5.02 -1.87 17.51
N VAL A 31 -3.85 -2.49 17.55
CA VAL A 31 -3.65 -3.91 17.25
C VAL A 31 -3.58 -4.69 18.56
N ARG A 32 -4.63 -5.45 18.87
CA ARG A 32 -4.69 -6.26 20.10
C ARG A 32 -3.68 -7.39 20.12
N ARG A 33 -3.52 -8.12 19.01
CA ARG A 33 -2.62 -9.28 18.89
C ARG A 33 -1.76 -9.14 17.64
N LEU A 34 -0.53 -8.67 17.82
CA LEU A 34 0.39 -8.38 16.71
C LEU A 34 0.72 -9.63 15.89
N ARG A 35 0.74 -10.81 16.54
CA ARG A 35 0.90 -12.10 15.85
C ARG A 35 -0.13 -12.37 14.75
N VAL A 36 -1.34 -11.80 14.83
CA VAL A 36 -2.37 -11.96 13.81
C VAL A 36 -1.97 -11.17 12.55
N TYR A 37 -1.53 -9.93 12.74
CA TYR A 37 -0.97 -9.10 11.67
C TYR A 37 0.20 -9.77 10.99
N GLU A 38 1.19 -10.20 11.79
CA GLU A 38 2.41 -10.82 11.26
C GLU A 38 2.10 -12.09 10.47
N ARG A 39 1.15 -12.91 10.95
CA ARG A 39 0.71 -14.10 10.23
C ARG A 39 0.01 -13.74 8.92
N ALA A 40 -0.90 -12.76 8.91
CA ALA A 40 -1.59 -12.33 7.70
C ALA A 40 -0.60 -11.84 6.63
N VAL A 41 0.32 -10.94 7.01
CA VAL A 41 1.38 -10.43 6.13
C VAL A 41 2.20 -11.56 5.55
N ARG A 42 2.75 -12.43 6.41
CA ARG A 42 3.64 -13.53 6.01
C ARG A 42 2.95 -14.54 5.11
N THR A 43 1.75 -14.99 5.50
CA THR A 43 1.01 -15.99 4.72
C THR A 43 0.65 -15.45 3.33
N HIS A 44 0.25 -14.18 3.21
CA HIS A 44 -0.05 -13.63 1.88
C HIS A 44 1.22 -13.41 1.06
N PHE A 45 2.30 -12.90 1.68
CA PHE A 45 3.58 -12.71 1.00
C PHE A 45 4.12 -14.04 0.43
N GLU A 46 4.08 -15.13 1.21
CA GLU A 46 4.50 -16.46 0.73
C GLU A 46 3.68 -16.95 -0.46
N GLN A 47 2.36 -16.68 -0.49
CA GLN A 47 1.49 -17.04 -1.60
C GLN A 47 1.78 -16.24 -2.87
N VAL A 48 2.27 -15.00 -2.74
CA VAL A 48 2.50 -14.09 -3.85
C VAL A 48 3.91 -14.21 -4.40
N PHE A 49 4.91 -14.26 -3.52
CA PHE A 49 6.33 -14.19 -3.88
C PHE A 49 7.07 -15.53 -3.66
N GLY A 50 6.55 -16.43 -2.83
CA GLY A 50 7.23 -17.65 -2.39
C GLY A 50 7.94 -17.49 -1.04
N THR A 51 8.68 -18.52 -0.63
CA THR A 51 9.29 -18.62 0.71
C THR A 51 10.72 -18.06 0.82
N GLY A 52 11.28 -17.53 -0.27
CA GLY A 52 12.64 -16.97 -0.28
C GLY A 52 13.76 -18.02 -0.28
N PRO A 53 15.02 -17.60 -0.01
CA PRO A 53 15.41 -16.25 0.41
C PRO A 53 15.29 -15.22 -0.74
N PHE A 54 15.14 -13.96 -0.37
CA PHE A 54 15.15 -12.81 -1.27
C PHE A 54 16.19 -11.78 -0.81
N THR A 55 16.74 -11.00 -1.73
CA THR A 55 17.44 -9.77 -1.37
C THR A 55 16.39 -8.65 -1.26
N LEU A 56 15.88 -8.42 -0.06
CA LEU A 56 14.83 -7.44 0.24
C LEU A 56 15.42 -6.09 0.61
N VAL A 57 15.22 -5.07 -0.23
CA VAL A 57 15.62 -3.71 0.10
C VAL A 57 14.44 -2.74 0.06
N ALA A 58 14.49 -1.73 0.92
CA ALA A 58 13.39 -0.80 1.07
C ALA A 58 13.84 0.66 1.13
N HIS A 59 13.25 1.49 0.25
CA HIS A 59 13.48 2.92 0.18
C HIS A 59 12.21 3.69 0.57
N LEU A 60 12.11 4.03 1.85
CA LEU A 60 10.93 4.66 2.46
C LEU A 60 11.31 5.91 3.30
N PRO A 61 12.06 6.89 2.74
CA PRO A 61 12.60 8.03 3.49
C PRO A 61 11.50 8.84 4.21
N HIS A 62 10.37 9.08 3.56
CA HIS A 62 9.24 9.85 4.11
C HIS A 62 8.50 9.18 5.28
N TYR A 63 8.85 7.93 5.61
CA TYR A 63 8.26 7.21 6.74
C TYR A 63 9.22 7.07 7.93
N ALA A 64 10.52 7.36 7.76
CA ALA A 64 11.57 7.07 8.73
C ALA A 64 11.27 7.60 10.14
N ASP A 65 10.82 8.85 10.24
CA ASP A 65 10.53 9.53 11.51
C ASP A 65 9.38 8.90 12.31
N ARG A 66 8.60 8.01 11.70
CA ARG A 66 7.47 7.32 12.35
C ARG A 66 7.91 6.07 13.09
N GLY A 67 9.04 5.48 12.69
CA GLY A 67 9.55 4.23 13.24
C GLY A 67 8.48 3.13 13.29
N ARG A 68 8.35 2.47 14.45
CA ARG A 68 7.40 1.36 14.69
C ARG A 68 5.91 1.74 14.58
N ARG A 69 5.57 3.03 14.48
CA ARG A 69 4.19 3.48 14.33
C ARG A 69 3.68 3.40 12.89
N SER A 70 4.56 3.24 11.91
CA SER A 70 4.15 3.01 10.52
C SER A 70 3.89 1.51 10.30
N SER A 71 2.66 1.14 9.96
CA SER A 71 2.34 -0.25 9.59
C SER A 71 3.15 -0.71 8.38
N LEU A 72 3.39 0.17 7.41
CA LEU A 72 4.23 -0.11 6.24
C LEU A 72 5.68 -0.43 6.64
N LEU A 73 6.31 0.40 7.49
CA LEU A 73 7.68 0.13 7.94
C LEU A 73 7.76 -1.16 8.74
N TYR A 74 6.76 -1.40 9.61
CA TYR A 74 6.68 -2.63 10.38
C TYR A 74 6.58 -3.85 9.47
N MET A 75 5.69 -3.82 8.48
CA MET A 75 5.50 -4.90 7.52
C MET A 75 6.78 -5.20 6.74
N VAL A 76 7.43 -4.19 6.19
CA VAL A 76 8.64 -4.38 5.40
C VAL A 76 9.78 -4.90 6.28
N ASP A 77 9.93 -4.41 7.51
CA ASP A 77 10.90 -4.93 8.47
C ASP A 77 10.63 -6.40 8.81
N LEU A 78 9.37 -6.77 9.03
CA LEU A 78 8.97 -8.15 9.25
C LEU A 78 9.36 -9.03 8.06
N LEU A 79 9.10 -8.59 6.83
CA LEU A 79 9.45 -9.34 5.62
C LEU A 79 10.97 -9.49 5.47
N ILE A 80 11.75 -8.43 5.69
CA ILE A 80 13.22 -8.46 5.69
C ILE A 80 13.74 -9.48 6.70
N ARG A 81 13.22 -9.48 7.94
CA ARG A 81 13.66 -10.41 8.98
C ARG A 81 13.30 -11.87 8.69
N HIS A 82 12.20 -12.14 7.99
CA HIS A 82 11.71 -13.50 7.75
C HIS A 82 12.19 -14.13 6.45
N TYR A 83 12.32 -13.33 5.38
CA TYR A 83 12.60 -13.82 4.04
C TYR A 83 13.83 -13.17 3.40
N GLY A 84 14.39 -12.15 4.04
CA GLY A 84 15.59 -11.45 3.58
C GLY A 84 16.87 -12.27 3.80
N ASP A 85 17.80 -12.10 2.88
CA ASP A 85 19.20 -12.53 3.04
C ASP A 85 20.02 -11.54 3.88
N ALA A 86 21.33 -11.81 4.03
CA ALA A 86 22.25 -10.98 4.78
C ALA A 86 22.52 -9.59 4.17
N ALA A 87 22.09 -9.33 2.93
CA ALA A 87 22.23 -8.05 2.25
C ALA A 87 20.92 -7.25 2.23
N SER A 88 19.86 -7.78 2.82
CA SER A 88 18.55 -7.15 2.92
C SER A 88 18.54 -6.02 3.96
N GLY A 89 17.76 -4.98 3.73
CA GLY A 89 17.67 -3.86 4.66
C GLY A 89 16.99 -2.60 4.12
N PHE A 90 16.72 -1.65 5.02
CA PHE A 90 16.28 -0.32 4.64
C PHE A 90 17.47 0.53 4.20
N PHE A 91 17.28 1.31 3.14
CA PHE A 91 18.23 2.31 2.71
C PHE A 91 17.50 3.63 2.53
N LEU A 92 17.57 4.45 3.58
CA LEU A 92 16.95 5.77 3.60
C LEU A 92 17.86 6.75 2.84
N GLU A 93 18.95 7.16 3.48
CA GLU A 93 19.98 8.04 2.90
C GLU A 93 21.27 7.28 2.58
N ASP A 94 21.46 6.08 3.14
CA ASP A 94 22.66 5.28 2.91
C ASP A 94 22.52 4.40 1.66
N ARG A 95 22.83 4.99 0.50
CA ARG A 95 22.89 4.32 -0.80
C ARG A 95 23.79 3.08 -0.80
N SER A 96 24.80 3.01 0.07
CA SER A 96 25.73 1.88 0.09
C SER A 96 25.04 0.55 0.46
N VAL A 97 23.89 0.60 1.14
CA VAL A 97 23.05 -0.57 1.39
C VAL A 97 22.49 -1.13 0.07
N LEU A 98 21.97 -0.28 -0.81
CA LEU A 98 21.49 -0.69 -2.13
C LEU A 98 22.61 -1.27 -2.98
N ASP A 99 23.78 -0.64 -2.99
CA ASP A 99 24.92 -1.12 -3.78
C ASP A 99 25.42 -2.49 -3.30
N ARG A 100 25.46 -2.71 -1.98
CA ARG A 100 25.77 -4.03 -1.39
C ARG A 100 24.73 -5.08 -1.76
N ALA A 101 23.44 -4.73 -1.70
CA ALA A 101 22.35 -5.62 -2.07
C ALA A 101 22.42 -6.01 -3.56
N LEU A 102 22.65 -5.04 -4.45
CA LEU A 102 22.84 -5.28 -5.89
C LEU A 102 24.02 -6.21 -6.16
N ALA A 103 25.17 -5.94 -5.54
CA ALA A 103 26.35 -6.79 -5.68
C ALA A 103 26.12 -8.21 -5.11
N HIS A 104 25.37 -8.33 -4.02
CA HIS A 104 25.02 -9.61 -3.41
C HIS A 104 24.08 -10.42 -4.29
N SER A 105 22.95 -9.84 -4.70
CA SER A 105 21.95 -10.49 -5.55
C SER A 105 22.56 -10.97 -6.86
N ARG A 106 23.34 -10.12 -7.56
CA ARG A 106 24.04 -10.52 -8.79
C ARG A 106 25.01 -11.67 -8.62
N ARG A 107 25.72 -11.72 -7.48
CA ARG A 107 26.71 -12.77 -7.20
C ARG A 107 26.06 -14.10 -6.84
N THR A 108 24.93 -14.06 -6.14
CA THR A 108 24.26 -15.25 -5.59
C THR A 108 23.14 -15.77 -6.48
N GLY A 109 22.61 -14.93 -7.36
CA GLY A 109 21.38 -15.21 -8.10
C GLY A 109 20.13 -15.18 -7.21
N THR A 110 20.21 -14.61 -6.01
CA THR A 110 19.05 -14.47 -5.12
C THR A 110 18.12 -13.37 -5.66
N PRO A 111 16.82 -13.67 -5.88
CA PRO A 111 15.89 -12.69 -6.44
C PRO A 111 15.75 -11.47 -5.53
N MET A 112 15.81 -10.30 -6.13
CA MET A 112 15.75 -9.02 -5.41
C MET A 112 14.33 -8.45 -5.41
N LEU A 113 13.86 -7.97 -4.27
CA LEU A 113 12.62 -7.18 -4.20
C LEU A 113 12.94 -5.80 -3.63
N LEU A 114 12.63 -4.75 -4.40
CA LEU A 114 12.79 -3.36 -4.00
C LEU A 114 11.43 -2.77 -3.64
N PHE A 115 11.19 -2.56 -2.34
CA PHE A 115 10.04 -1.79 -1.87
C PHE A 115 10.35 -0.30 -1.88
N GLY A 116 9.42 0.53 -2.32
CA GLY A 116 9.57 1.96 -2.16
C GLY A 116 8.31 2.76 -2.42
N ALA A 117 8.24 3.94 -1.81
CA ALA A 117 7.16 4.88 -2.10
C ALA A 117 7.39 5.52 -3.47
N ALA A 118 6.31 5.82 -4.20
CA ALA A 118 6.39 6.34 -5.56
C ALA A 118 7.42 7.49 -5.73
N PHE A 119 7.41 8.47 -4.82
CA PHE A 119 8.39 9.57 -4.87
C PHE A 119 9.80 9.16 -4.52
N GLY A 120 9.98 8.36 -3.47
CA GLY A 120 11.32 7.88 -3.13
C GLY A 120 11.95 7.11 -4.29
N LEU A 121 11.17 6.26 -4.97
CA LEU A 121 11.68 5.51 -6.12
C LEU A 121 12.05 6.41 -7.30
N LEU A 122 11.26 7.48 -7.56
CA LEU A 122 11.60 8.46 -8.59
C LEU A 122 12.82 9.30 -8.22
N ASP A 123 12.91 9.77 -6.97
CA ASP A 123 14.04 10.54 -6.45
C ASP A 123 15.33 9.70 -6.56
N LEU A 124 15.25 8.41 -6.21
CA LEU A 124 16.37 7.47 -6.32
C LEU A 124 16.92 7.33 -7.76
N LEU A 125 16.03 7.38 -8.76
CA LEU A 125 16.38 7.33 -10.18
C LEU A 125 16.91 8.67 -10.69
N ASP A 126 16.40 9.79 -10.17
CA ASP A 126 16.83 11.13 -10.53
C ASP A 126 18.23 11.46 -9.95
N GLU A 127 18.61 10.84 -8.83
CA GLU A 127 19.96 10.96 -8.25
C GLU A 127 21.03 10.23 -9.07
N ALA A 128 20.78 8.97 -9.46
CA ALA A 128 21.72 8.17 -10.21
C ALA A 128 21.04 6.96 -10.89
N PRO A 129 21.47 6.56 -12.11
CA PRO A 129 20.97 5.35 -12.77
C PRO A 129 21.14 4.09 -11.92
N VAL A 130 20.11 3.26 -11.85
CA VAL A 130 20.09 2.03 -11.03
C VAL A 130 19.62 0.84 -11.86
N ALA A 131 20.53 0.09 -12.49
CA ALA A 131 20.11 -1.14 -13.17
C ALA A 131 19.90 -2.27 -12.15
N LEU A 132 18.65 -2.72 -11.95
CA LEU A 132 18.35 -3.87 -11.11
C LEU A 132 18.70 -5.20 -11.82
N PRO A 133 18.93 -6.30 -11.08
CA PRO A 133 19.06 -7.63 -11.67
C PRO A 133 17.81 -8.03 -12.49
N PRO A 134 17.95 -8.80 -13.58
CA PRO A 134 16.82 -9.14 -14.46
C PRO A 134 15.66 -9.89 -13.78
N ASP A 135 15.91 -10.56 -12.65
CA ASP A 135 14.92 -11.29 -11.86
C ASP A 135 14.34 -10.46 -10.70
N ALA A 136 14.74 -9.19 -10.58
CA ALA A 136 14.26 -8.29 -9.55
C ALA A 136 12.81 -7.89 -9.77
N ARG A 137 12.11 -7.50 -8.71
CA ARG A 137 10.81 -6.83 -8.80
C ARG A 137 10.84 -5.56 -7.98
N VAL A 138 10.19 -4.53 -8.50
CA VAL A 138 9.93 -3.29 -7.75
C VAL A 138 8.51 -3.36 -7.23
N ILE A 139 8.32 -3.09 -5.94
CA ILE A 139 7.02 -3.01 -5.28
C ILE A 139 6.83 -1.56 -4.86
N GLU A 140 6.12 -0.82 -5.69
CA GLU A 140 5.66 0.52 -5.38
C GLU A 140 4.58 0.47 -4.30
N THR A 141 4.70 1.28 -3.26
CA THR A 141 3.76 1.30 -2.12
C THR A 141 3.42 2.73 -1.72
N GLY A 142 2.14 3.05 -1.64
CA GLY A 142 1.64 4.32 -1.12
C GLY A 142 2.30 5.59 -1.70
N GLY A 143 1.99 6.74 -1.09
CA GLY A 143 2.75 7.97 -1.33
C GLY A 143 2.38 8.81 -2.55
N MET A 144 1.47 8.42 -3.45
CA MET A 144 1.11 9.25 -4.63
C MET A 144 0.53 10.65 -4.34
N LYS A 145 0.23 10.99 -3.08
CA LYS A 145 -0.56 12.18 -2.67
C LYS A 145 0.18 13.52 -2.70
N THR A 146 1.51 13.55 -2.84
CA THR A 146 2.31 14.77 -2.63
C THR A 146 3.13 15.25 -3.84
N TYR A 147 2.96 14.69 -5.05
CA TYR A 147 3.72 15.20 -6.21
C TYR A 147 3.16 16.51 -6.73
N ARG A 148 4.06 17.39 -7.18
CA ARG A 148 3.76 18.68 -7.82
C ARG A 148 3.01 18.56 -9.16
N ARG A 149 2.84 17.36 -9.70
CA ARG A 149 2.01 17.02 -10.87
C ARG A 149 1.43 15.62 -10.68
N GLU A 150 0.15 15.40 -10.90
CA GLU A 150 -0.45 14.07 -10.76
C GLU A 150 0.08 13.14 -11.87
N ILE A 151 1.12 12.34 -11.59
CA ILE A 151 1.59 11.32 -12.53
C ILE A 151 0.62 10.13 -12.45
N GLY A 152 0.08 9.70 -13.59
CA GLY A 152 -0.76 8.50 -13.63
C GLY A 152 0.06 7.24 -13.32
N ARG A 153 -0.56 6.22 -12.72
CA ARG A 153 0.11 4.95 -12.37
C ARG A 153 0.86 4.31 -13.55
N ALA A 154 0.25 4.30 -14.74
CA ALA A 154 0.89 3.75 -15.93
C ALA A 154 2.17 4.52 -16.31
N ALA A 155 2.14 5.85 -16.25
CA ALA A 155 3.32 6.67 -16.53
C ALA A 155 4.41 6.51 -15.44
N LEU A 156 4.00 6.35 -14.17
CA LEU A 156 4.92 6.01 -13.09
C LEU A 156 5.60 4.66 -13.37
N HIS A 157 4.81 3.61 -13.62
CA HIS A 157 5.34 2.26 -13.85
C HIS A 157 6.28 2.21 -15.06
N ALA A 158 5.95 2.88 -16.17
CA ALA A 158 6.84 3.00 -17.32
C ALA A 158 8.17 3.68 -16.96
N ARG A 159 8.14 4.79 -16.20
CA ARG A 159 9.36 5.50 -15.76
C ARG A 159 10.20 4.66 -14.79
N LEU A 160 9.56 3.92 -13.89
CA LEU A 160 10.26 3.00 -12.99
C LEU A 160 10.88 1.83 -13.76
N ALA A 161 10.15 1.24 -14.70
CA ALA A 161 10.64 0.17 -15.56
C ALA A 161 11.89 0.60 -16.35
N GLU A 162 11.80 1.73 -17.05
CA GLU A 162 12.92 2.31 -17.79
C GLU A 162 14.11 2.62 -16.88
N GLY A 163 13.88 3.35 -15.77
CA GLY A 163 14.94 3.78 -14.88
C GLY A 163 15.65 2.62 -14.16
N PHE A 164 14.91 1.56 -13.82
CA PHE A 164 15.48 0.37 -13.19
C PHE A 164 16.01 -0.67 -14.18
N GLY A 165 15.78 -0.49 -15.48
CA GLY A 165 16.18 -1.45 -16.51
C GLY A 165 15.39 -2.76 -16.46
N LEU A 166 14.12 -2.69 -16.07
CA LEU A 166 13.21 -3.84 -15.96
C LEU A 166 12.04 -3.70 -16.96
N PRO A 167 11.42 -4.80 -17.39
CA PRO A 167 10.11 -4.73 -18.06
C PRO A 167 9.03 -4.25 -17.08
N GLU A 168 8.00 -3.58 -17.60
CA GLU A 168 6.86 -3.10 -16.80
C GLU A 168 6.16 -4.22 -16.02
N THR A 169 6.20 -5.47 -16.52
CA THR A 169 5.65 -6.65 -15.83
C THR A 169 6.35 -6.98 -14.51
N GLN A 170 7.51 -6.37 -14.22
CA GLN A 170 8.25 -6.49 -12.97
C GLN A 170 8.09 -5.27 -12.04
N ILE A 171 7.28 -4.29 -12.43
CA ILE A 171 6.86 -3.17 -11.59
C ILE A 171 5.48 -3.47 -11.02
N TRP A 172 5.43 -3.76 -9.73
CA TRP A 172 4.22 -4.17 -9.01
C TRP A 172 3.84 -3.06 -8.03
N SER A 173 2.58 -3.05 -7.61
CA SER A 173 2.09 -2.16 -6.56
C SER A 173 1.58 -2.96 -5.37
N GLU A 174 1.79 -2.42 -4.18
CA GLU A 174 1.16 -2.84 -2.92
C GLU A 174 0.06 -1.84 -2.54
N TYR A 175 -1.10 -2.37 -2.18
CA TYR A 175 -2.20 -1.60 -1.62
C TYR A 175 -2.42 -2.00 -0.17
N GLY A 176 -2.39 -0.98 0.68
CA GLY A 176 -2.63 -1.09 2.11
C GLY A 176 -3.01 0.27 2.70
N MET A 177 -3.36 0.27 3.99
CA MET A 177 -3.58 1.47 4.79
C MET A 177 -3.37 1.16 6.27
N CYS A 178 -3.32 2.20 7.10
CA CYS A 178 -3.08 2.07 8.53
C CYS A 178 -4.13 1.17 9.20
N GLU A 179 -5.36 1.21 8.70
CA GLU A 179 -6.53 0.53 9.26
C GLU A 179 -6.65 -0.94 8.80
N LEU A 180 -5.79 -1.42 7.90
CA LEU A 180 -5.81 -2.79 7.38
C LEU A 180 -4.71 -3.65 8.03
N MET A 181 -5.04 -4.91 8.29
CA MET A 181 -4.07 -5.95 8.71
C MET A 181 -3.52 -6.74 7.51
N SER A 182 -4.13 -6.61 6.32
CA SER A 182 -3.75 -7.33 5.11
C SER A 182 -3.41 -6.37 3.95
N GLN A 183 -2.56 -6.83 3.04
CA GLN A 183 -2.16 -6.10 1.84
C GLN A 183 -2.67 -6.79 0.60
N ALA A 184 -2.96 -6.03 -0.46
CA ALA A 184 -3.19 -6.56 -1.80
C ALA A 184 -2.02 -6.19 -2.72
N TYR A 185 -1.67 -7.08 -3.64
CA TYR A 185 -0.56 -6.84 -4.58
C TYR A 185 -1.05 -6.92 -6.02
N THR A 186 -0.50 -6.09 -6.91
CA THR A 186 -0.59 -6.34 -8.35
C THR A 186 0.47 -7.34 -8.80
N ARG A 187 0.38 -7.83 -10.04
CA ARG A 187 1.34 -8.80 -10.61
C ARG A 187 1.78 -8.42 -12.01
N GLY A 188 2.40 -7.24 -12.13
CA GLY A 188 2.82 -6.67 -13.42
C GLY A 188 1.66 -6.13 -14.26
N ASP A 189 0.47 -6.06 -13.65
CA ASP A 189 -0.75 -5.47 -14.18
C ASP A 189 -1.30 -4.43 -13.22
N ALA A 190 -2.48 -3.90 -13.53
CA ALA A 190 -3.16 -2.87 -12.74
C ALA A 190 -4.07 -3.44 -11.64
N VAL A 191 -4.16 -4.77 -11.50
CA VAL A 191 -5.21 -5.43 -10.71
C VAL A 191 -4.65 -5.88 -9.36
N PHE A 192 -5.11 -5.24 -8.29
CA PHE A 192 -4.80 -5.63 -6.93
C PHE A 192 -5.56 -6.92 -6.58
N ARG A 193 -4.80 -7.90 -6.09
CA ARG A 193 -5.31 -9.20 -5.65
C ARG A 193 -5.16 -9.30 -4.14
N PRO A 194 -6.27 -9.29 -3.37
CA PRO A 194 -6.22 -9.43 -1.93
C PRO A 194 -6.03 -10.90 -1.52
N PRO A 195 -5.61 -11.18 -0.27
CA PRO A 195 -5.58 -12.55 0.24
C PRO A 195 -7.00 -13.11 0.41
N PRO A 196 -7.17 -14.44 0.52
CA PRO A 196 -8.49 -15.07 0.62
C PRO A 196 -9.37 -14.62 1.81
N TRP A 197 -8.75 -14.08 2.88
CA TRP A 197 -9.45 -13.56 4.06
C TRP A 197 -9.78 -12.07 3.98
N MET A 198 -9.38 -11.39 2.90
CA MET A 198 -9.79 -10.02 2.59
C MET A 198 -10.71 -10.06 1.37
N ARG A 199 -11.96 -9.63 1.55
CA ARG A 199 -12.91 -9.46 0.44
C ARG A 199 -13.05 -8.00 0.10
N PHE A 200 -13.51 -7.72 -1.11
CA PHE A 200 -13.85 -6.36 -1.53
C PHE A 200 -15.21 -6.33 -2.20
N ARG A 201 -15.82 -5.14 -2.22
CA ARG A 201 -16.98 -4.80 -3.05
C ARG A 201 -16.76 -3.42 -3.64
N ILE A 202 -17.20 -3.25 -4.88
CA ILE A 202 -17.40 -1.91 -5.45
C ILE A 202 -18.84 -1.53 -5.15
N VAL A 203 -19.05 -0.41 -4.47
CA VAL A 203 -20.39 0.03 -4.03
C VAL A 203 -20.71 1.41 -4.58
N ASP A 204 -22.00 1.73 -4.64
CA ASP A 204 -22.45 3.09 -4.96
C ASP A 204 -21.93 4.06 -3.88
N PRO A 205 -21.22 5.15 -4.24
CA PRO A 205 -20.84 6.19 -3.29
C PRO A 205 -22.02 6.80 -2.52
N ASP A 206 -23.21 6.84 -3.12
CA ASP A 206 -24.44 7.41 -2.53
C ASP A 206 -25.28 6.37 -1.76
N ASP A 207 -25.05 5.08 -2.02
CA ASP A 207 -25.68 3.96 -1.30
C ASP A 207 -24.68 2.80 -1.07
N PRO A 208 -23.93 2.84 0.04
CA PRO A 208 -22.91 1.82 0.35
C PRO A 208 -23.45 0.38 0.51
N ALA A 209 -24.77 0.19 0.64
CA ALA A 209 -25.36 -1.14 0.68
C ALA A 209 -25.46 -1.76 -0.72
N ARG A 210 -25.54 -0.92 -1.77
CA ARG A 210 -25.68 -1.33 -3.17
C ARG A 210 -24.32 -1.68 -3.77
N ALA A 211 -24.11 -2.96 -4.09
CA ALA A 211 -22.98 -3.36 -4.92
C ALA A 211 -23.20 -2.92 -6.37
N LEU A 212 -22.14 -2.44 -7.00
CA LEU A 212 -22.11 -2.21 -8.44
C LEU A 212 -21.63 -3.48 -9.17
N PRO A 213 -22.14 -3.76 -10.37
CA PRO A 213 -21.66 -4.83 -11.24
C PRO A 213 -20.17 -4.74 -11.56
N ALA A 214 -19.57 -5.88 -11.93
CA ALA A 214 -18.18 -5.91 -12.37
C ALA A 214 -17.97 -5.00 -13.60
N GLY A 215 -16.88 -4.24 -13.60
CA GLY A 215 -16.59 -3.26 -14.65
C GLY A 215 -17.14 -1.86 -14.42
N GLU A 216 -18.08 -1.68 -13.48
CA GLU A 216 -18.59 -0.36 -13.11
C GLU A 216 -17.73 0.29 -12.01
N PRO A 217 -17.28 1.55 -12.18
CA PRO A 217 -16.53 2.26 -11.14
C PRO A 217 -17.40 2.73 -9.97
N GLY A 218 -16.91 2.57 -8.74
CA GLY A 218 -17.58 3.04 -7.52
C GLY A 218 -16.62 3.19 -6.36
N ALA A 219 -17.16 3.26 -5.14
CA ALA A 219 -16.37 3.29 -3.91
C ALA A 219 -15.84 1.89 -3.57
N LEU A 220 -14.57 1.81 -3.16
CA LEU A 220 -13.98 0.54 -2.72
C LEU A 220 -14.33 0.27 -1.25
N ALA A 221 -15.10 -0.79 -1.01
CA ALA A 221 -15.33 -1.35 0.31
C ALA A 221 -14.47 -2.60 0.51
N LEU A 222 -13.74 -2.66 1.63
CA LEU A 222 -12.86 -3.76 2.00
C LEU A 222 -13.38 -4.45 3.26
N PHE A 223 -13.28 -5.79 3.28
CA PHE A 223 -13.69 -6.65 4.38
C PHE A 223 -12.50 -7.52 4.78
N ASP A 224 -11.67 -7.03 5.70
CA ASP A 224 -10.46 -7.71 6.15
C ASP A 224 -10.73 -8.52 7.41
N LEU A 225 -10.79 -9.85 7.30
CA LEU A 225 -11.03 -10.72 8.45
C LEU A 225 -9.81 -10.83 9.39
N ALA A 226 -8.63 -10.34 8.99
CA ALA A 226 -7.51 -10.23 9.92
C ALA A 226 -7.71 -9.10 10.95
N ASN A 227 -8.63 -8.16 10.70
CA ASN A 227 -9.07 -7.13 11.65
C ASN A 227 -10.02 -7.68 12.74
N LEU A 228 -9.62 -8.76 13.42
CA LEU A 228 -10.46 -9.48 14.40
C LEU A 228 -10.95 -8.61 15.57
N TYR A 229 -10.18 -7.59 15.94
CA TYR A 229 -10.39 -6.78 17.14
C TYR A 229 -10.69 -5.29 16.83
N SER A 230 -10.88 -4.96 15.56
CA SER A 230 -11.14 -3.61 15.06
C SER A 230 -12.20 -3.65 13.95
N ALA A 231 -12.41 -2.54 13.23
CA ALA A 231 -13.32 -2.52 12.09
C ALA A 231 -12.83 -3.48 10.99
N ALA A 232 -13.58 -4.56 10.73
CA ALA A 232 -13.30 -5.48 9.64
C ALA A 232 -13.85 -5.01 8.30
N ALA A 233 -14.90 -4.19 8.29
CA ALA A 233 -15.47 -3.58 7.09
C ALA A 233 -15.06 -2.11 7.02
N LEU A 234 -14.39 -1.72 5.94
CA LEU A 234 -13.92 -0.36 5.70
C LEU A 234 -14.47 0.12 4.36
N LEU A 235 -15.29 1.17 4.39
CA LEU A 235 -15.60 1.93 3.20
C LEU A 235 -14.48 2.95 2.99
N THR A 236 -13.70 2.78 1.94
CA THR A 236 -12.58 3.66 1.63
C THR A 236 -13.05 4.86 0.81
N GLU A 237 -12.23 5.89 0.74
CA GLU A 237 -12.43 7.00 -0.21
C GLU A 237 -11.80 6.72 -1.58
N ASP A 238 -11.33 5.50 -1.83
CA ASP A 238 -10.72 5.14 -3.11
C ASP A 238 -11.82 4.79 -4.13
N ARG A 239 -11.71 5.37 -5.33
CA ARG A 239 -12.55 5.02 -6.47
C ARG A 239 -11.91 3.82 -7.16
N ALA A 240 -12.66 2.74 -7.31
CA ALA A 240 -12.15 1.51 -7.91
C ALA A 240 -13.17 0.84 -8.81
N VAL A 241 -12.70 -0.14 -9.58
CA VAL A 241 -13.52 -0.98 -10.45
C VAL A 241 -13.09 -2.44 -10.28
N GLN A 242 -14.06 -3.35 -10.27
CA GLN A 242 -13.79 -4.78 -10.17
C GLN A 242 -13.29 -5.33 -11.51
N ARG A 243 -12.23 -6.13 -11.44
CA ARG A 243 -11.59 -6.84 -12.56
C ARG A 243 -11.40 -8.31 -12.15
N GLY A 244 -12.31 -9.18 -12.56
CA GLY A 244 -12.29 -10.59 -12.15
C GLY A 244 -12.40 -10.76 -10.64
N ASP A 245 -11.41 -11.43 -10.04
CA ASP A 245 -11.25 -11.66 -8.61
C ASP A 245 -10.45 -10.56 -7.87
N GLY A 246 -10.08 -9.49 -8.57
CA GLY A 246 -9.38 -8.34 -8.02
C GLY A 246 -10.04 -7.00 -8.36
N PHE A 247 -9.37 -5.92 -7.98
CA PHE A 247 -9.83 -4.56 -8.22
C PHE A 247 -8.72 -3.66 -8.74
N GLU A 248 -9.10 -2.68 -9.55
CA GLU A 248 -8.21 -1.64 -10.04
C GLU A 248 -8.58 -0.31 -9.35
N VAL A 249 -7.60 0.33 -8.71
CA VAL A 249 -7.78 1.67 -8.13
C VAL A 249 -7.62 2.72 -9.22
N LEU A 250 -8.61 3.60 -9.36
CA LEU A 250 -8.71 4.64 -10.38
C LEU A 250 -8.38 6.05 -9.84
N GLY A 251 -8.25 6.19 -8.51
CA GLY A 251 -7.97 7.45 -7.83
C GLY A 251 -8.76 7.58 -6.53
N ARG A 252 -8.93 8.82 -6.06
CA ARG A 252 -9.80 9.15 -4.91
C ARG A 252 -11.18 9.57 -5.41
N LEU A 253 -12.21 9.25 -4.64
CA LEU A 253 -13.51 9.90 -4.78
C LEU A 253 -13.32 11.39 -4.48
N SER A 254 -13.81 12.24 -5.37
CA SER A 254 -13.85 13.67 -5.08
C SER A 254 -14.83 13.90 -3.92
N HIS A 255 -14.63 14.95 -3.11
CA HIS A 255 -15.60 15.30 -2.06
C HIS A 255 -17.01 15.61 -2.61
N ALA A 256 -17.14 15.90 -3.91
CA ALA A 256 -18.43 16.03 -4.60
C ALA A 256 -19.09 14.66 -4.87
N ALA A 257 -18.30 13.61 -5.13
CA ALA A 257 -18.79 12.25 -5.34
C ALA A 257 -19.18 11.51 -4.04
N LEU A 258 -18.73 12.00 -2.88
CA LEU A 258 -19.14 11.51 -1.56
C LEU A 258 -20.39 12.24 -1.01
N ARG A 259 -20.88 13.25 -1.74
CA ARG A 259 -21.99 14.13 -1.36
C ARG A 259 -23.05 14.21 -2.47
N GLY A 260 -23.47 13.09 -3.04
CA GLY A 260 -24.82 13.05 -3.58
C GLY A 260 -25.77 13.54 -2.48
N CYS A 261 -26.51 14.62 -2.76
CA CYS A 261 -27.46 15.36 -1.89
C CYS A 261 -26.89 16.50 -1.02
N ASN A 262 -26.91 17.72 -1.56
CA ASN A 262 -27.85 18.80 -1.16
C ASN A 262 -27.29 20.18 -1.56
N PHE A 263 -27.61 20.58 -2.79
CA PHE A 263 -27.87 21.99 -3.08
C PHE A 263 -29.30 22.07 -3.63
N LEU A 264 -30.29 21.75 -2.78
CA LEU A 264 -31.46 22.64 -2.74
C LEU A 264 -30.93 23.92 -2.11
N VAL A 265 -30.46 24.83 -2.95
CA VAL A 265 -30.25 26.21 -2.54
C VAL A 265 -31.63 26.72 -2.14
N GLU A 266 -31.84 26.86 -0.84
CA GLU A 266 -32.75 27.86 -0.30
C GLU A 266 -32.37 29.19 -0.96
N SER A 267 -33.09 29.56 -2.01
CA SER A 267 -33.27 30.96 -2.36
C SER A 267 -34.51 31.46 -1.64
N GLU A 268 -34.41 31.59 -0.31
CA GLU A 268 -35.13 32.65 0.38
C GLU A 268 -34.18 33.84 0.50
N GLY A 269 -34.54 34.94 -0.16
CA GLY A 269 -33.87 36.23 0.02
C GLY A 269 -33.93 37.15 -1.20
N GLY A 270 -35.06 37.85 -1.40
CA GLY A 270 -35.05 39.15 -2.08
C GLY A 270 -36.23 39.41 -3.02
N GLY A 271 -37.29 40.04 -2.51
CA GLY A 271 -38.41 40.59 -3.28
C GLY A 271 -39.69 40.70 -2.47
#